data_AF-A0A3C0W4E5-F1
#
_entry.id   AF-A0A3C0W4E5-F1
#
_cell.length_a   1.000
_cell.length_b   1.000
_cell.length_c   1.000
_cell.angle_alpha   90.00
_cell.angle_beta   90.00
_cell.angle_gamma   90.00
#
_symmetry.space_group_name_H-M   'P 1'
#
loop_
_entity.id
_entity.type
_entity.pdbx_description
1 polymer ?
#
loop_
_entity_poly.entity_id
_entity_poly.type
_entity_poly.pdbx_seq_one_letter_code
_entity_poly.pdbx_strand_id
1 'polypeptide(L)'
;MNEIAQALTPYESLAWAWRLVMWAAVAYLLGLGSLVFLRPAAVHRFFDGFVASRRVNFLEAAVRLIVGLAFVAVSPETKLPLLFFWFGTLLAATAIPMMFLYRFHKRQAVWAVPFAKRILPLMGVSAIAFGGLVVWAIS
;
A
#
# COMPACT_ATOMS: atom_id res chain seq x y z
N MET A 1 1.47 39.26 4.07
CA MET A 1 1.78 38.15 5.00
C MET A 1 0.56 37.28 5.31
N ASN A 2 -0.61 37.85 5.63
CA ASN A 2 -1.82 37.06 5.91
C ASN A 2 -2.33 36.23 4.71
N GLU A 3 -2.19 36.72 3.48
CA GLU A 3 -2.62 35.97 2.28
C GLU A 3 -1.72 34.77 1.96
N ILE A 4 -0.41 34.88 2.23
CA ILE A 4 0.55 33.77 2.06
C ILE A 4 0.30 32.71 3.14
N ALA A 5 0.07 33.12 4.38
CA ALA A 5 -0.29 32.19 5.45
C ALA A 5 -1.61 31.46 5.16
N GLN A 6 -2.63 32.15 4.65
CA GLN A 6 -3.90 31.53 4.24
C GLN A 6 -3.72 30.56 3.06
N ALA A 7 -2.86 30.87 2.08
CA ALA A 7 -2.58 29.99 0.94
C ALA A 7 -1.77 28.73 1.31
N LEU A 8 -1.01 28.75 2.40
CA LEU A 8 -0.22 27.61 2.89
C LEU A 8 -1.04 26.63 3.76
N THR A 9 -2.12 27.10 4.39
CA THR A 9 -2.97 26.23 5.25
C THR A 9 -3.53 24.98 4.56
N PRO A 10 -3.96 24.99 3.28
CA PRO A 10 -4.42 23.79 2.60
C PRO A 10 -3.27 22.82 2.31
N TYR A 11 -2.07 23.32 1.99
CA TYR A 11 -0.88 22.50 1.74
C TYR A 11 -0.41 21.77 3.00
N GLU A 12 -0.34 22.49 4.13
CA GLU A 12 -0.06 21.87 5.42
C GLU A 12 -1.13 20.85 5.80
N SER A 13 -2.40 21.13 5.47
CA SER A 13 -3.48 20.19 5.74
C SER A 13 -3.40 18.90 4.92
N LEU A 14 -2.93 19.00 3.68
CA LEU A 14 -2.79 17.84 2.82
C LEU A 14 -1.59 16.98 3.25
N ALA A 15 -0.53 17.60 3.78
CA ALA A 15 0.67 16.91 4.24
C ALA A 15 0.38 15.96 5.41
N TRP A 16 -0.41 16.37 6.41
CA TRP A 16 -0.78 15.47 7.50
C TRP A 16 -1.65 14.30 7.04
N ALA A 17 -2.54 14.53 6.06
CA ALA A 17 -3.39 13.47 5.53
C ALA A 17 -2.55 12.37 4.85
N TRP A 18 -1.54 12.74 4.05
CA TRP A 18 -0.62 11.77 3.43
C TRP A 18 0.19 11.00 4.47
N ARG A 19 0.65 11.67 5.53
CA ARG A 19 1.35 11.02 6.65
C ARG A 19 0.44 10.03 7.38
N LEU A 20 -0.83 10.35 7.60
CA LEU A 20 -1.79 9.41 8.20
C LEU A 20 -2.00 8.18 7.31
N VAL A 21 -2.14 8.37 5.98
CA VAL A 21 -2.24 7.25 5.04
C VAL A 21 -0.99 6.38 5.11
N MET A 22 0.20 6.98 5.20
CA MET A 22 1.46 6.25 5.34
C MET A 22 1.49 5.42 6.62
N TRP A 23 1.11 6.00 7.76
CA TRP A 23 1.02 5.27 9.03
C TRP A 23 -0.02 4.15 9.01
N ALA A 24 -1.16 4.35 8.35
CA ALA A 24 -2.13 3.29 8.14
C ALA A 24 -1.57 2.15 7.28
N ALA A 25 -0.81 2.46 6.23
CA ALA A 25 -0.14 1.46 5.41
C ALA A 25 0.92 0.67 6.19
N VAL A 26 1.71 1.35 7.04
CA VAL A 26 2.65 0.70 7.97
C VAL A 26 1.91 -0.24 8.92
N ALA A 27 0.87 0.23 9.59
CA ALA A 27 0.09 -0.57 10.53
C ALA A 27 -0.50 -1.81 9.83
N TYR A 28 -0.99 -1.64 8.60
CA TYR A 28 -1.46 -2.75 7.78
C TYR A 28 -0.35 -3.77 7.46
N LEU A 29 0.83 -3.32 7.03
CA LEU A 29 1.97 -4.20 6.71
C LEU A 29 2.44 -4.99 7.93
N LEU A 30 2.62 -4.32 9.07
CA LEU A 30 3.05 -4.96 10.31
C LEU A 30 1.98 -5.92 10.83
N GLY A 31 0.71 -5.50 10.82
CA GLY A 31 -0.42 -6.30 11.29
C GLY A 31 -0.65 -7.54 10.42
N LEU A 32 -0.75 -7.37 9.10
CA LEU A 32 -0.92 -8.49 8.18
C LEU A 32 0.30 -9.41 8.17
N GLY A 33 1.51 -8.86 8.19
CA GLY A 33 2.75 -9.62 8.27
C GLY A 33 2.85 -10.45 9.55
N SER A 34 2.42 -9.90 10.68
CA SER A 34 2.36 -10.65 11.95
C SER A 34 1.27 -11.72 11.93
N LEU A 35 0.10 -11.41 11.34
CA LEU A 35 -1.02 -12.36 11.23
C LEU A 35 -0.68 -13.59 10.39
N VAL A 36 0.26 -13.50 9.44
CA VAL A 36 0.77 -14.66 8.70
C VAL A 36 1.29 -15.74 9.65
N PHE A 37 1.96 -15.36 10.74
CA PHE A 37 2.54 -16.30 11.71
C PHE A 37 1.55 -16.67 12.82
N LEU A 38 0.73 -15.71 13.26
CA LEU A 38 -0.21 -15.93 14.36
C LEU A 38 -1.46 -16.71 13.93
N ARG A 39 -1.98 -16.44 12.73
CA ARG A 39 -3.23 -17.00 12.20
C ARG A 39 -3.17 -17.22 10.68
N PRO A 40 -2.29 -18.10 10.18
CA PRO A 40 -2.11 -18.33 8.74
C PRO A 40 -3.42 -18.69 8.03
N ALA A 41 -4.29 -19.51 8.64
CA ALA A 41 -5.57 -19.89 8.07
C ALA A 41 -6.50 -18.69 7.78
N ALA A 42 -6.47 -17.65 8.62
CA ALA A 42 -7.24 -16.43 8.38
C ALA A 42 -6.68 -15.65 7.19
N VAL A 43 -5.34 -15.58 7.07
CA VAL A 43 -4.67 -14.92 5.94
C VAL A 43 -4.91 -15.68 4.63
N HIS A 44 -4.90 -17.02 4.64
CA HIS A 44 -5.26 -17.80 3.46
C HIS A 44 -6.67 -17.47 2.95
N ARG A 45 -7.65 -17.36 3.84
CA ARG A 45 -9.04 -16.98 3.48
C ARG A 45 -9.12 -15.54 2.98
N PHE A 46 -8.35 -14.63 3.58
CA PHE A 46 -8.23 -13.25 3.08
C PHE A 46 -7.73 -13.23 1.63
N PHE A 47 -6.72 -14.04 1.31
CA PHE A 47 -6.19 -14.14 -0.05
C PHE A 47 -7.20 -14.70 -1.07
N ASP A 48 -8.09 -15.61 -0.63
CA ASP A 48 -9.18 -16.10 -1.49
C ASP A 48 -10.20 -15.01 -1.85
N GLY A 49 -10.33 -13.98 -1.02
CA GLY A 49 -11.22 -12.84 -1.25
C GLY A 49 -10.85 -12.00 -2.48
N PHE A 50 -9.57 -11.94 -2.86
CA PHE A 50 -9.11 -11.13 -4.00
C PHE A 50 -9.66 -11.61 -5.36
N VAL A 51 -10.04 -12.88 -5.48
CA VAL A 51 -10.57 -13.46 -6.73
C VAL A 51 -12.08 -13.17 -6.92
N ALA A 52 -12.74 -12.64 -5.89
CA ALA A 52 -14.19 -12.75 -5.74
C ALA A 52 -15.01 -11.79 -6.61
N SER A 53 -14.64 -10.50 -6.73
CA SER A 53 -15.52 -9.54 -7.40
C SER A 53 -14.84 -8.30 -7.98
N ARG A 54 -15.51 -7.66 -8.95
CA ARG A 54 -15.11 -6.38 -9.53
C ARG A 54 -15.04 -5.26 -8.48
N ARG A 55 -15.92 -5.29 -7.48
CA ARG A 55 -15.94 -4.31 -6.37
C ARG A 55 -14.69 -4.42 -5.50
N VAL A 56 -14.28 -5.66 -5.17
CA VAL A 56 -13.05 -5.91 -4.41
C VAL A 56 -11.82 -5.46 -5.20
N ASN A 57 -11.73 -5.80 -6.49
CA ASN A 57 -10.64 -5.32 -7.35
C ASN A 57 -10.57 -3.79 -7.42
N PHE A 58 -11.72 -3.12 -7.58
CA PHE A 58 -11.74 -1.65 -7.59
C PHE A 58 -11.29 -1.07 -6.26
N LEU A 59 -11.74 -1.62 -5.13
CA LEU A 59 -11.33 -1.18 -3.80
C LEU A 59 -9.83 -1.40 -3.56
N GLU A 60 -9.29 -2.57 -3.92
CA GLU A 60 -7.85 -2.85 -3.84
C GLU A 60 -7.05 -1.85 -4.69
N ALA A 61 -7.46 -1.62 -5.93
CA ALA A 61 -6.80 -0.67 -6.80
C ALA A 61 -6.89 0.77 -6.28
N ALA A 62 -8.04 1.18 -5.72
CA ALA A 62 -8.21 2.50 -5.12
C ALA A 62 -7.31 2.70 -3.90
N VAL A 63 -7.27 1.72 -2.99
CA VAL A 63 -6.38 1.74 -1.83
C VAL A 63 -4.92 1.75 -2.27
N ARG A 64 -4.53 0.92 -3.25
CA ARG A 64 -3.16 0.91 -3.80
C ARG A 64 -2.78 2.26 -4.40
N LEU A 65 -3.70 2.90 -5.13
CA LEU A 65 -3.47 4.23 -5.70
C LEU A 65 -3.25 5.27 -4.60
N ILE A 66 -4.12 5.33 -3.60
CA ILE A 66 -4.02 6.27 -2.47
C ILE A 66 -2.70 6.07 -1.71
N VAL A 67 -2.33 4.83 -1.40
CA VAL A 67 -1.07 4.51 -0.71
C VAL A 67 0.13 4.87 -1.59
N GLY A 68 0.10 4.55 -2.88
CA GLY A 68 1.17 4.90 -3.83
C GLY A 68 1.39 6.42 -3.91
N LEU A 69 0.30 7.19 -3.98
CA LEU A 69 0.36 8.65 -3.95
C LEU A 69 0.90 9.18 -2.61
N ALA A 70 0.55 8.55 -1.48
CA ALA A 70 1.12 8.91 -0.18
C ALA A 70 2.65 8.70 -0.14
N PHE A 71 3.15 7.60 -0.72
CA PHE A 71 4.60 7.36 -0.87
C PHE A 71 5.28 8.46 -1.68
N VAL A 72 4.70 8.86 -2.81
CA VAL A 72 5.24 9.95 -3.64
C VAL A 72 5.21 11.29 -2.89
N ALA A 73 4.08 11.62 -2.27
CA ALA A 73 3.87 12.89 -1.59
C ALA A 73 4.81 13.07 -0.39
N VAL A 74 5.01 12.02 0.42
CA VAL A 74 5.89 12.06 1.59
C VAL A 74 7.37 11.91 1.21
N SER A 75 7.68 11.41 0.00
CA SER A 75 9.04 11.06 -0.41
C SER A 75 10.13 12.12 -0.14
N PRO A 76 9.92 13.44 -0.40
CA PRO A 76 10.97 14.44 -0.23
C PRO A 76 11.42 14.62 1.22
N GLU A 77 10.57 14.24 2.18
CA GLU A 77 10.78 14.42 3.63
C GLU A 77 11.36 13.16 4.29
N THR A 78 11.61 12.10 3.52
CA THR A 78 12.11 10.82 4.04
C THR A 78 13.62 10.68 3.94
N LYS A 79 14.19 9.75 4.71
CA LYS A 79 15.62 9.37 4.62
C LYS A 79 15.98 8.69 3.29
N LEU A 80 15.00 8.17 2.55
CA LEU A 80 15.19 7.43 1.30
C LEU A 80 14.26 7.97 0.20
N PRO A 81 14.44 9.23 -0.23
CA PRO A 81 13.47 9.91 -1.10
C PRO A 81 13.27 9.23 -2.45
N LEU A 82 14.36 8.77 -3.09
CA LEU A 82 14.29 8.05 -4.37
C LEU A 82 13.53 6.73 -4.26
N LEU A 83 13.75 5.97 -3.18
CA LEU A 83 13.07 4.69 -2.96
C LEU A 83 11.56 4.92 -2.81
N PHE A 84 11.17 5.87 -1.97
CA PHE A 84 9.76 6.20 -1.74
C PHE A 84 9.08 6.71 -3.00
N PHE A 85 9.75 7.59 -3.75
CA PHE A 85 9.23 8.13 -5.00
C PHE A 85 8.98 7.03 -6.04
N TRP A 86 9.99 6.20 -6.34
CA TRP A 86 9.87 5.16 -7.36
C TRP A 86 8.91 4.05 -6.94
N PHE A 87 8.95 3.63 -5.67
CA PHE A 87 8.04 2.63 -5.14
C PHE A 87 6.58 3.13 -5.17
N GLY A 88 6.34 4.36 -4.72
CA GLY A 88 5.02 4.97 -4.74
C GLY A 88 4.50 5.16 -6.16
N THR A 89 5.35 5.62 -7.08
CA THR A 89 5.01 5.79 -8.50
C THR A 89 4.63 4.46 -9.13
N LEU A 90 5.39 3.38 -8.87
CA LEU A 90 5.08 2.04 -9.36
C LEU A 90 3.72 1.55 -8.84
N LEU A 91 3.44 1.73 -7.56
CA LEU A 91 2.14 1.36 -6.97
C LEU A 91 0.98 2.13 -7.60
N ALA A 92 1.12 3.45 -7.74
CA ALA A 92 0.09 4.30 -8.33
C ALA A 92 -0.13 3.99 -9.82
N ALA A 93 0.95 3.88 -10.60
CA ALA A 93 0.89 3.62 -12.03
C ALA A 93 0.27 2.26 -12.35
N THR A 94 0.56 1.22 -11.55
CA THR A 94 -0.02 -0.12 -11.74
C THR A 94 -1.47 -0.23 -11.24
N ALA A 95 -1.89 0.61 -10.29
CA ALA A 95 -3.26 0.62 -9.79
C ALA A 95 -4.28 1.09 -10.84
N ILE A 96 -3.93 2.09 -11.66
CA ILE A 96 -4.81 2.65 -12.70
C ILE A 96 -5.31 1.58 -13.68
N PRO A 97 -4.46 0.83 -14.40
CA PRO A 97 -4.93 -0.22 -15.31
C PRO A 97 -5.67 -1.34 -14.56
N MET A 98 -5.31 -1.62 -13.30
CA MET A 98 -6.02 -2.60 -12.47
C MET A 98 -7.49 -2.24 -12.25
N MET A 99 -7.83 -0.95 -12.12
CA MET A 99 -9.21 -0.49 -11.95
C MET A 99 -10.10 -0.86 -13.16
N PHE A 100 -9.55 -0.77 -14.37
CA PHE A 100 -10.31 -0.95 -15.61
C PHE A 100 -10.21 -2.38 -16.16
N LEU A 101 -9.06 -3.03 -15.99
CA LEU A 101 -8.75 -4.33 -16.58
C LEU A 101 -8.99 -5.51 -15.61
N TYR A 102 -10.14 -5.49 -14.91
CA TYR A 102 -10.45 -6.49 -13.87
C TYR A 102 -10.37 -7.94 -14.37
N ARG A 103 -10.74 -8.22 -15.64
CA ARG A 103 -10.69 -9.57 -16.22
C ARG A 103 -9.26 -10.08 -16.36
N PHE A 104 -8.34 -9.19 -16.74
CA PHE A 104 -6.93 -9.51 -16.85
C PHE A 104 -6.33 -9.76 -15.46
N HIS A 105 -6.61 -8.87 -14.51
CA HIS A 105 -6.17 -9.04 -13.13
C HIS A 105 -6.72 -10.33 -12.50
N LYS A 106 -8.01 -10.63 -12.71
CA LYS A 106 -8.63 -11.89 -12.25
C LYS A 106 -7.92 -13.12 -12.83
N ARG A 107 -7.53 -13.08 -14.11
CA ARG A 107 -6.78 -14.18 -14.75
C ARG A 107 -5.39 -14.36 -14.14
N GLN A 108 -4.69 -13.28 -13.78
CA GLN A 108 -3.42 -13.36 -13.06
C GLN A 108 -3.58 -13.92 -11.64
N ALA A 109 -4.66 -13.55 -10.96
CA ALA A 109 -4.93 -14.02 -9.60
C ALA A 109 -5.05 -15.56 -9.51
N VAL A 110 -5.49 -16.23 -10.58
CA VAL A 110 -5.59 -17.70 -10.66
C VAL A 110 -4.25 -18.40 -10.39
N TRP A 111 -3.13 -17.88 -10.92
CA TRP A 111 -1.80 -18.41 -10.57
C TRP A 111 -1.21 -17.73 -9.34
N ALA A 112 -1.53 -16.46 -9.11
CA ALA A 112 -0.76 -15.62 -8.19
C ALA A 112 -1.16 -15.90 -6.75
N VAL A 113 -2.44 -16.15 -6.50
CA VAL A 113 -2.95 -16.46 -5.17
C VAL A 113 -2.38 -17.79 -4.66
N PRO A 114 -2.43 -18.92 -5.40
CA PRO A 114 -1.80 -20.16 -4.96
C PRO A 114 -0.28 -20.03 -4.74
N PHE A 115 0.41 -19.27 -5.59
CA PHE A 115 1.84 -19.03 -5.43
C PHE A 115 2.13 -18.21 -4.17
N ALA A 116 1.45 -17.09 -3.96
CA ALA A 116 1.59 -16.24 -2.79
C ALA A 116 1.31 -17.02 -1.49
N LYS A 117 0.31 -17.90 -1.51
CA LYS A 117 -0.01 -18.81 -0.39
C LYS A 117 1.13 -19.78 -0.07
N ARG A 118 1.92 -20.24 -1.05
CA ARG A 118 3.07 -21.14 -0.83
C ARG A 118 4.26 -20.42 -0.19
N ILE A 119 4.47 -19.15 -0.54
CA ILE A 119 5.56 -18.33 0.01
C ILE A 119 5.08 -17.41 1.14
N LEU A 120 3.93 -17.70 1.75
CA LEU A 120 3.26 -16.80 2.69
C LEU A 120 4.16 -16.39 3.87
N PRO A 121 4.93 -17.29 4.53
CA PRO A 121 5.84 -16.91 5.60
C PRO A 121 6.89 -15.89 5.14
N LEU A 122 7.47 -16.08 3.95
CA LEU A 122 8.43 -15.14 3.38
C LEU A 122 7.78 -13.78 3.11
N MET A 123 6.54 -13.76 2.61
CA MET A 123 5.78 -12.52 2.45
C MET A 123 5.52 -11.83 3.80
N GLY A 124 5.25 -12.59 4.86
CA GLY A 124 5.09 -12.08 6.22
C GLY A 124 6.35 -11.39 6.74
N VAL A 125 7.52 -12.04 6.62
CA VAL A 125 8.81 -11.43 6.97
C VAL A 125 9.06 -10.17 6.17
N SER A 126 8.88 -10.23 4.85
CA SER A 126 9.08 -9.08 3.96
C SER A 126 8.15 -7.91 4.30
N ALA A 127 6.88 -8.18 4.65
CA ALA A 127 5.93 -7.14 5.06
C ALA A 127 6.35 -6.47 6.36
N ILE A 128 6.79 -7.25 7.36
CA ILE A 128 7.28 -6.70 8.64
C ILE A 128 8.56 -5.88 8.42
N ALA A 129 9.54 -6.44 7.69
CA ALA A 129 10.80 -5.77 7.41
C ALA A 129 10.58 -4.46 6.63
N PHE A 130 9.72 -4.49 5.61
CA PHE A 130 9.39 -3.29 4.84
C PHE A 130 8.61 -2.27 5.68
N GLY A 131 7.66 -2.70 6.52
CA GLY A 131 6.96 -1.83 7.45
C GLY A 131 7.92 -1.14 8.42
N GLY A 132 8.87 -1.89 9.00
CA GLY A 132 9.92 -1.33 9.87
C GLY A 132 10.86 -0.36 9.14
N LEU A 133 11.23 -0.68 7.89
CA LEU A 133 12.00 0.23 7.04
C LEU A 133 11.25 1.54 6.80
N VAL A 134 9.95 1.49 6.52
CA VAL A 134 9.12 2.68 6.31
C VAL A 134 9.07 3.52 7.59
N VAL A 135 8.83 2.92 8.75
CA VAL A 135 8.85 3.62 10.06
C VAL A 135 10.18 4.35 10.25
N TRP A 136 11.30 3.65 10.08
CA TRP A 136 12.61 4.25 10.23
C TRP A 136 12.90 5.37 9.22
N ALA A 137 12.38 5.26 8.00
CA ALA A 137 12.60 6.24 6.94
C ALA A 137 11.78 7.53 7.11
N ILE A 138 10.62 7.47 7.78
CA ILE A 138 9.73 8.62 8.01
C ILE A 138 9.84 9.24 9.42
N SER A 139 10.60 8.60 10.32
CA SER A 139 10.96 9.10 11.66
C SER A 139 12.16 10.04 11.60
#